data_AF-A0A2D6X5W2-F1
#
_entry.id   AF-A0A2D6X5W2-F1
#
_cell.length_a   1.000
_cell.length_b   1.000
_cell.length_c   1.000
_cell.angle_alpha   90.00
_cell.angle_beta   90.00
_cell.angle_gamma   90.00
#
_symmetry.space_group_name_H-M   'P 1'
#
loop_
_entity.id
_entity.type
_entity.pdbx_description
1 polymer ?
#
loop_
_entity_poly.entity_id
_entity_poly.type
_entity_poly.pdbx_seq_one_letter_code
_entity_poly.pdbx_strand_id
1 'polypeptide(L)'
;MSRIHLAGIIPVANLQTDFDLRTPDVLTPINAGFTAIQKSVFECAMAGCNTIWIVANDDLAPLVRKVVGEWVYDPVYFKKPVAFSSEQRKEVPIYYVPIHPKDRDRRDSYGWSVLYGAYSAWKVAFKISKWITPDKYYVSFPMSAYDVYDIRQHRQLINHKTNNFFLSHAGLTVKDNKPLAFTFTGEDFKQCRRSVNKQTTREYLPPSGDQQYPTQKIPLSERWSARHFNFQIIFEKVSEQNATQIDLDWYYDISSWDGYRNYLASNNLIIKPEEGLTKPHIYGKLGYTEGE
;
A
#
# COMPACT_ATOMS: atom_id res chain seq x y z
N MET A 1 -21.43 -15.79 1.23
CA MET A 1 -20.76 -14.50 1.57
C MET A 1 -20.85 -13.58 0.38
N SER A 2 -21.29 -12.32 0.56
CA SER A 2 -21.31 -11.34 -0.53
C SER A 2 -19.90 -11.05 -1.00
N ARG A 3 -19.64 -11.16 -2.30
CA ARG A 3 -18.35 -10.79 -2.91
C ARG A 3 -18.16 -9.28 -2.75
N ILE A 4 -17.15 -8.87 -1.98
CA ILE A 4 -16.73 -7.46 -1.89
C ILE A 4 -15.60 -7.20 -2.89
N HIS A 5 -15.41 -5.94 -3.25
CA HIS A 5 -14.24 -5.51 -4.01
C HIS A 5 -13.15 -5.01 -3.05
N LEU A 6 -12.08 -5.80 -2.90
CA LEU A 6 -10.92 -5.47 -2.09
C LEU A 6 -9.83 -4.83 -2.95
N ALA A 7 -9.46 -3.58 -2.67
CA ALA A 7 -8.34 -2.92 -3.34
C ALA A 7 -7.07 -3.03 -2.48
N GLY A 8 -5.99 -3.58 -3.05
CA GLY A 8 -4.67 -3.57 -2.46
C GLY A 8 -4.01 -2.20 -2.68
N ILE A 9 -3.48 -1.58 -1.64
CA ILE A 9 -2.78 -0.29 -1.69
C ILE A 9 -1.34 -0.54 -1.25
N ILE A 10 -0.38 -0.14 -2.09
CA ILE A 10 1.05 -0.25 -1.80
C ILE A 10 1.66 1.15 -1.81
N PRO A 11 1.98 1.72 -0.64
CA PRO A 11 2.60 3.03 -0.54
C PRO A 11 4.09 2.95 -0.89
N VAL A 12 4.52 3.80 -1.82
CA VAL A 12 5.92 3.93 -2.23
C VAL A 12 6.37 5.39 -2.16
N ALA A 13 5.50 6.33 -2.54
CA ALA A 13 5.79 7.75 -2.51
C ALA A 13 6.15 8.23 -1.10
N ASN A 14 7.24 8.99 -1.01
CA ASN A 14 7.80 9.58 0.22
C ASN A 14 8.10 8.56 1.32
N LEU A 15 8.44 7.34 0.92
CA LEU A 15 9.18 6.43 1.77
C LEU A 15 10.53 7.08 2.14
N GLN A 16 10.85 7.08 3.42
CA GLN A 16 12.12 7.54 3.95
C GLN A 16 12.91 6.34 4.45
N THR A 17 14.12 6.16 3.96
CA THR A 17 15.09 5.16 4.44
C THR A 17 16.45 5.82 4.64
N ASP A 18 17.36 5.09 5.29
CA ASP A 18 18.75 5.49 5.54
C ASP A 18 19.77 4.74 4.66
N PHE A 19 19.31 4.07 3.60
CA PHE A 19 20.17 3.19 2.79
C PHE A 19 21.19 3.92 1.90
N ASP A 20 20.94 5.19 1.58
CA ASP A 20 21.77 6.02 0.69
C ASP A 20 22.12 5.32 -0.65
N LEU A 21 21.14 4.61 -1.21
CA LEU A 21 21.30 3.88 -2.48
C LEU A 21 20.96 4.76 -3.67
N ARG A 22 21.64 4.50 -4.80
CA ARG A 22 21.31 5.13 -6.10
C ARG A 22 20.03 4.56 -6.72
N THR A 23 19.67 3.34 -6.34
CA THR A 23 18.43 2.69 -6.77
C THR A 23 17.32 2.99 -5.78
N PRO A 24 16.05 3.02 -6.23
CA PRO A 24 14.94 3.18 -5.32
C PRO A 24 14.91 2.10 -4.23
N ASP A 25 14.69 2.51 -3.00
CA ASP A 25 14.78 1.65 -1.82
C ASP A 25 13.82 0.46 -1.89
N VAL A 26 12.64 0.62 -2.50
CA VAL A 26 11.67 -0.47 -2.65
C VAL A 26 12.14 -1.62 -3.55
N LEU A 27 13.27 -1.45 -4.25
CA LEU A 27 13.94 -2.50 -5.00
C LEU A 27 14.97 -3.27 -4.16
N THR A 28 15.06 -2.98 -2.86
CA THR A 28 15.92 -3.73 -1.93
C THR A 28 15.59 -5.22 -2.01
N PRO A 29 16.62 -6.09 -2.17
CA PRO A 29 16.40 -7.52 -2.31
C PRO A 29 16.02 -8.15 -0.96
N ILE A 30 14.95 -8.90 -0.95
CA ILE A 30 14.52 -9.71 0.21
C ILE A 30 14.95 -11.17 0.02
N ASN A 31 15.02 -11.62 -1.24
CA ASN A 31 15.55 -12.92 -1.65
C ASN A 31 16.19 -12.77 -3.06
N ALA A 32 16.89 -13.78 -3.54
CA ALA A 32 17.55 -13.78 -4.84
C ALA A 32 16.56 -13.51 -5.99
N GLY A 33 16.68 -12.33 -6.62
CA GLY A 33 15.77 -11.86 -7.66
C GLY A 33 14.34 -11.66 -7.18
N PHE A 34 14.15 -11.30 -5.91
CA PHE A 34 12.86 -10.96 -5.32
C PHE A 34 13.00 -9.74 -4.41
N THR A 35 12.32 -8.67 -4.78
CA THR A 35 12.45 -7.35 -4.15
C THR A 35 11.33 -7.07 -3.15
N ALA A 36 11.54 -6.07 -2.28
CA ALA A 36 10.56 -5.58 -1.33
C ALA A 36 9.21 -5.20 -1.99
N ILE A 37 9.25 -4.55 -3.15
CA ILE A 37 8.02 -4.20 -3.87
C ILE A 37 7.29 -5.42 -4.43
N GLN A 38 8.02 -6.40 -4.97
CA GLN A 38 7.42 -7.65 -5.47
C GLN A 38 6.80 -8.46 -4.32
N LYS A 39 7.42 -8.44 -3.13
CA LYS A 39 6.84 -8.98 -1.90
C LYS A 39 5.49 -8.37 -1.61
N SER A 40 5.36 -7.04 -1.62
CA SER A 40 4.07 -6.38 -1.34
C SER A 40 3.00 -6.66 -2.39
N VAL A 41 3.38 -6.78 -3.67
CA VAL A 41 2.44 -7.14 -4.74
C VAL A 41 1.95 -8.57 -4.58
N PHE A 42 2.87 -9.50 -4.31
CA PHE A 42 2.55 -10.88 -4.03
C PHE A 42 1.68 -11.01 -2.76
N GLU A 43 1.95 -10.22 -1.73
CA GLU A 43 1.16 -10.14 -0.52
C GLU A 43 -0.27 -9.66 -0.77
N CYS A 44 -0.47 -8.60 -1.56
CA CYS A 44 -1.81 -8.15 -1.96
C CYS A 44 -2.56 -9.24 -2.74
N ALA A 45 -1.87 -9.94 -3.64
CA ALA A 45 -2.44 -11.07 -4.37
C ALA A 45 -2.78 -12.23 -3.41
N MET A 46 -1.92 -12.49 -2.41
CA MET A 46 -2.14 -13.47 -1.34
C MET A 46 -3.25 -13.08 -0.38
N ALA A 47 -3.54 -11.80 -0.18
CA ALA A 47 -4.69 -11.30 0.56
C ALA A 47 -6.01 -11.46 -0.21
N GLY A 48 -5.94 -11.71 -1.52
CA GLY A 48 -7.11 -11.87 -2.38
C GLY A 48 -7.65 -10.55 -2.93
N CYS A 49 -6.81 -9.51 -3.04
CA CYS A 49 -7.19 -8.24 -3.65
C CYS A 49 -7.69 -8.43 -5.10
N ASN A 50 -8.70 -7.65 -5.48
CA ASN A 50 -9.26 -7.61 -6.84
C ASN A 50 -8.48 -6.69 -7.77
N THR A 51 -7.88 -5.63 -7.22
CA THR A 51 -7.03 -4.67 -7.91
C THR A 51 -5.91 -4.26 -6.96
N ILE A 52 -4.74 -3.90 -7.49
CA ILE A 52 -3.59 -3.42 -6.72
C ILE A 52 -3.26 -2.02 -7.20
N TRP A 53 -2.98 -1.11 -6.27
CA TRP A 53 -2.70 0.30 -6.53
C TRP A 53 -1.37 0.65 -5.89
N ILE A 54 -0.35 0.83 -6.71
CA ILE A 54 0.99 1.24 -6.29
C ILE A 54 1.05 2.76 -6.35
N VAL A 55 1.26 3.40 -5.21
CA VAL A 55 1.34 4.85 -5.09
C VAL A 55 2.79 5.27 -5.27
N ALA A 56 3.17 5.51 -6.52
CA ALA A 56 4.51 5.90 -6.92
C ALA A 56 4.46 7.17 -7.78
N ASN A 57 5.35 8.12 -7.50
CA ASN A 57 5.49 9.35 -8.27
C ASN A 57 6.03 9.07 -9.68
N ASP A 58 5.93 10.06 -10.57
CA ASP A 58 6.18 9.91 -12.01
C ASP A 58 7.61 9.49 -12.36
N ASP A 59 8.56 9.81 -11.49
CA ASP A 59 9.97 9.42 -11.55
C ASP A 59 10.18 7.94 -11.21
N LEU A 60 9.47 7.43 -10.21
CA LEU A 60 9.64 6.08 -9.69
C LEU A 60 8.76 5.03 -10.38
N ALA A 61 7.57 5.42 -10.83
CA ALA A 61 6.59 4.52 -11.42
C ALA A 61 7.13 3.71 -12.62
N PRO A 62 7.91 4.28 -13.57
CA PRO A 62 8.48 3.50 -14.68
C PRO A 62 9.44 2.40 -14.22
N LEU A 63 10.27 2.68 -13.22
CA LEU A 63 11.22 1.72 -12.66
C LEU A 63 10.49 0.57 -11.96
N VAL A 64 9.51 0.90 -11.11
CA VAL A 64 8.71 -0.11 -10.41
C VAL A 64 7.92 -0.95 -11.41
N ARG A 65 7.31 -0.33 -12.43
CA ARG A 65 6.56 -1.04 -13.49
C ARG A 65 7.43 -2.01 -14.27
N LYS A 66 8.71 -1.70 -14.50
CA LYS A 66 9.64 -2.63 -15.16
C LYS A 66 9.91 -3.89 -14.32
N VAL A 67 9.91 -3.77 -12.99
CA VAL A 67 10.18 -4.88 -12.06
C VAL A 67 8.93 -5.69 -11.76
N VAL A 68 7.79 -5.03 -11.58
CA VAL A 68 6.53 -5.62 -11.12
C VAL A 68 5.58 -5.98 -12.25
N GLY A 69 5.53 -5.20 -13.33
CA GLY A 69 4.54 -5.33 -14.40
C GLY A 69 3.22 -4.61 -14.12
N GLU A 70 2.17 -5.00 -14.82
CA GLU A 70 0.85 -4.36 -14.86
C GLU A 70 -0.27 -5.24 -14.31
N TRP A 71 0.02 -6.52 -14.09
CA TRP A 71 -0.88 -7.46 -13.47
C TRP A 71 -0.11 -8.64 -12.89
N VAL A 72 -0.75 -9.36 -11.96
CA VAL A 72 -0.21 -10.56 -11.33
C VAL A 72 -1.30 -11.63 -11.22
N TYR A 73 -0.93 -12.91 -11.20
CA TYR A 73 -1.90 -13.98 -10.95
C TYR A 73 -2.24 -14.09 -9.45
N ASP A 74 -3.50 -14.40 -9.15
CA ASP A 74 -3.89 -14.82 -7.81
C ASP A 74 -3.24 -16.20 -7.50
N PRO A 75 -2.36 -16.30 -6.48
CA PRO A 75 -1.61 -17.52 -6.19
C PRO A 75 -2.50 -18.73 -5.89
N VAL A 76 -3.69 -18.50 -5.32
CA VAL A 76 -4.63 -19.59 -4.99
C VAL A 76 -5.26 -20.17 -6.24
N TYR A 77 -5.51 -19.36 -7.27
CA TYR A 77 -6.06 -19.85 -8.54
C TYR A 77 -4.97 -20.43 -9.43
N PHE A 78 -3.76 -19.87 -9.38
CA PHE A 78 -2.62 -20.35 -10.15
C PHE A 78 -2.24 -21.81 -9.84
N LYS A 79 -2.30 -22.20 -8.57
CA LYS A 79 -1.91 -23.54 -8.10
C LYS A 79 -3.02 -24.60 -8.18
N LYS A 80 -4.24 -24.24 -8.58
CA LYS A 80 -5.36 -25.19 -8.62
C LYS A 80 -5.18 -26.19 -9.78
N PRO A 81 -5.14 -27.50 -9.51
CA PRO A 81 -5.10 -28.52 -10.55
C PRO A 81 -6.50 -28.68 -11.14
N VAL A 82 -6.79 -27.92 -12.19
CA VAL A 82 -8.06 -27.93 -12.92
C VAL A 82 -7.82 -28.20 -14.40
N ALA A 83 -8.78 -28.83 -15.07
CA ALA A 83 -8.77 -28.94 -16.52
C ALA A 83 -8.73 -27.52 -17.13
N PHE A 84 -7.86 -27.30 -18.11
CA PHE A 84 -7.58 -25.97 -18.70
C PHE A 84 -7.13 -24.93 -17.65
N SER A 85 -6.15 -25.32 -16.84
CA SER A 85 -5.59 -24.48 -15.76
C SER A 85 -5.13 -23.09 -16.20
N SER A 86 -4.76 -22.90 -17.47
CA SER A 86 -4.42 -21.60 -18.05
C SER A 86 -5.60 -20.64 -18.14
N GLU A 87 -6.80 -21.12 -18.45
CA GLU A 87 -8.01 -20.31 -18.63
C GLU A 87 -8.67 -19.94 -17.30
N GLN A 88 -8.45 -20.74 -16.26
CA GLN A 88 -9.01 -20.52 -14.93
C GLN A 88 -8.12 -19.65 -14.03
N ARG A 89 -6.98 -19.18 -14.53
CA ARG A 89 -6.10 -18.27 -13.79
C ARG A 89 -6.78 -16.91 -13.67
N LYS A 90 -6.82 -16.40 -12.45
CA LYS A 90 -7.37 -15.08 -12.17
C LYS A 90 -6.24 -14.06 -12.19
N GLU A 91 -6.36 -13.08 -13.08
CA GLU A 91 -5.46 -11.93 -13.13
C GLU A 91 -5.94 -10.84 -12.15
N VAL A 92 -4.98 -10.18 -11.51
CA VAL A 92 -5.17 -9.05 -10.62
C VAL A 92 -4.43 -7.86 -11.23
N PRO A 93 -5.12 -6.84 -11.77
CA PRO A 93 -4.48 -5.70 -12.39
C PRO A 93 -3.80 -4.81 -11.35
N ILE A 94 -2.69 -4.21 -11.77
CA ILE A 94 -1.82 -3.32 -10.99
C ILE A 94 -1.85 -1.93 -11.64
N TYR A 95 -2.31 -0.94 -10.89
CA TYR A 95 -2.38 0.46 -11.31
C TYR A 95 -1.31 1.28 -10.61
N TYR A 96 -0.66 2.17 -11.35
CA TYR A 96 0.35 3.09 -10.85
C TYR A 96 -0.27 4.48 -10.71
N VAL A 97 -0.18 5.07 -9.53
CA VAL A 97 -0.79 6.38 -9.27
C VAL A 97 0.20 7.32 -8.57
N PRO A 98 0.49 8.49 -9.16
CA PRO A 98 1.32 9.51 -8.52
C PRO A 98 0.52 10.36 -7.53
N ILE A 99 1.18 10.83 -6.47
CA ILE A 99 0.60 11.85 -5.60
C ILE A 99 0.39 13.12 -6.43
N HIS A 100 -0.78 13.75 -6.28
CA HIS A 100 -1.12 14.97 -7.00
C HIS A 100 -0.10 16.08 -6.68
N PRO A 101 0.40 16.85 -7.67
CA PRO A 101 1.39 17.91 -7.43
C PRO A 101 0.99 18.95 -6.37
N LYS A 102 -0.32 19.20 -6.22
CA LYS A 102 -0.88 20.07 -5.16
C LYS A 102 -0.57 19.60 -3.73
N ASP A 103 -0.44 18.29 -3.53
CA ASP A 103 -0.22 17.68 -2.22
C ASP A 103 1.25 17.34 -1.98
N ARG A 104 2.09 17.34 -3.03
CA ARG A 104 3.55 17.16 -2.96
C ARG A 104 4.19 18.30 -2.15
N ASP A 105 5.18 17.95 -1.33
CA ASP A 105 5.89 18.80 -0.37
C ASP A 105 4.98 19.51 0.64
N ARG A 106 3.77 18.99 0.87
CA ARG A 106 2.77 19.60 1.74
C ARG A 106 2.12 18.59 2.68
N ARG A 107 1.42 17.59 2.13
CA ARG A 107 0.66 16.62 2.92
C ARG A 107 1.13 15.20 2.70
N ASP A 108 2.13 15.04 1.87
CA ASP A 108 2.66 13.83 1.29
C ASP A 108 3.58 13.08 2.27
N SER A 109 3.13 12.83 3.49
CA SER A 109 3.79 11.84 4.34
C SER A 109 3.65 10.42 3.76
N TYR A 110 4.51 9.51 4.21
CA TYR A 110 4.44 8.10 3.78
C TYR A 110 3.06 7.49 4.06
N GLY A 111 2.43 7.77 5.22
CA GLY A 111 1.06 7.32 5.50
C GLY A 111 0.00 8.03 4.67
N TRP A 112 0.21 9.28 4.24
CA TRP A 112 -0.71 9.97 3.32
C TRP A 112 -0.75 9.30 1.96
N SER A 113 0.37 8.72 1.50
CA SER A 113 0.38 7.97 0.25
C SER A 113 -0.63 6.82 0.26
N VAL A 114 -0.84 6.14 1.40
CA VAL A 114 -1.89 5.11 1.58
C VAL A 114 -3.29 5.71 1.37
N LEU A 115 -3.60 6.82 2.05
CA LEU A 115 -4.88 7.51 1.92
C LEU A 115 -5.10 7.99 0.48
N TYR A 116 -4.06 8.50 -0.17
CA TYR A 116 -4.12 8.97 -1.54
C TYR A 116 -4.33 7.81 -2.53
N GLY A 117 -3.72 6.65 -2.28
CA GLY A 117 -3.95 5.41 -3.03
C GLY A 117 -5.41 4.96 -2.95
N ALA A 118 -5.97 4.90 -1.74
CA ALA A 118 -7.38 4.57 -1.54
C ALA A 118 -8.34 5.57 -2.21
N TYR A 119 -8.05 6.87 -2.10
CA TYR A 119 -8.80 7.91 -2.81
C TYR A 119 -8.78 7.72 -4.32
N SER A 120 -7.61 7.39 -4.88
CA SER A 120 -7.42 7.23 -6.31
C SER A 120 -8.12 5.97 -6.83
N ALA A 121 -7.99 4.86 -6.09
CA ALA A 121 -8.73 3.63 -6.36
C ALA A 121 -10.24 3.87 -6.40
N TRP A 122 -10.78 4.54 -5.37
CA TRP A 122 -12.19 4.91 -5.33
C TRP A 122 -12.59 5.83 -6.49
N LYS A 123 -11.83 6.91 -6.73
CA LYS A 123 -12.16 7.93 -7.73
C LYS A 123 -12.19 7.36 -9.13
N VAL A 124 -11.20 6.56 -9.49
CA VAL A 124 -11.11 5.92 -10.81
C VAL A 124 -12.22 4.88 -10.95
N ALA A 125 -12.37 3.99 -9.97
CA ALA A 125 -13.41 2.97 -9.99
C ALA A 125 -14.83 3.56 -10.07
N PHE A 126 -15.12 4.59 -9.28
CA PHE A 126 -16.42 5.27 -9.26
C PHE A 126 -16.75 5.92 -10.61
N LYS A 127 -15.75 6.49 -11.29
CA LYS A 127 -15.93 7.06 -12.63
C LYS A 127 -16.21 6.01 -13.70
N ILE A 128 -15.69 4.80 -13.54
CA ILE A 128 -15.91 3.70 -14.48
C ILE A 128 -17.26 3.04 -14.20
N SER A 129 -17.49 2.57 -12.97
CA SER A 129 -18.72 1.91 -12.57
C SER A 129 -18.86 1.77 -11.05
N LYS A 130 -20.07 1.94 -10.53
CA LYS A 130 -20.40 1.68 -9.11
C LYS A 130 -20.06 0.24 -8.70
N TRP A 131 -20.17 -0.72 -9.61
CA TRP A 131 -19.96 -2.15 -9.33
C TRP A 131 -18.51 -2.55 -9.08
N ILE A 132 -17.55 -1.71 -9.48
CA ILE A 132 -16.12 -1.94 -9.26
C ILE A 132 -15.55 -1.05 -8.16
N THR A 133 -16.40 -0.24 -7.49
CA THR A 133 -15.94 0.62 -6.40
C THR A 133 -15.41 -0.24 -5.25
N PRO A 134 -14.20 0.04 -4.72
CA PRO A 134 -13.69 -0.71 -3.59
C PRO A 134 -14.56 -0.50 -2.36
N ASP A 135 -15.01 -1.62 -1.78
CA ASP A 135 -15.69 -1.62 -0.49
C ASP A 135 -14.69 -1.45 0.66
N LYS A 136 -13.48 -2.01 0.47
CA LYS A 136 -12.44 -2.11 1.49
C LYS A 136 -11.04 -2.03 0.86
N TYR A 137 -10.09 -1.59 1.65
CA TYR A 137 -8.69 -1.42 1.25
C TYR A 137 -7.81 -2.32 2.11
N TYR A 138 -6.91 -3.07 1.48
CA TYR A 138 -5.83 -3.82 2.14
C TYR A 138 -4.52 -3.09 1.87
N VAL A 139 -3.75 -2.80 2.91
CA VAL A 139 -2.50 -2.04 2.78
C VAL A 139 -1.33 -2.98 3.00
N SER A 140 -0.41 -3.02 2.05
CA SER A 140 0.86 -3.75 2.18
C SER A 140 2.03 -2.78 2.07
N PHE A 141 2.95 -2.81 3.03
CA PHE A 141 4.13 -1.95 3.06
C PHE A 141 5.35 -2.69 2.48
N PRO A 142 6.06 -2.15 1.47
CA PRO A 142 7.24 -2.80 0.88
C PRO A 142 8.33 -3.11 1.91
N MET A 143 8.57 -2.19 2.86
CA MET A 143 9.62 -2.32 3.87
C MET A 143 9.22 -3.16 5.10
N SER A 144 8.26 -4.06 4.92
CA SER A 144 7.82 -4.98 5.96
C SER A 144 8.24 -6.41 5.59
N ALA A 145 9.07 -7.04 6.40
CA ALA A 145 9.50 -8.42 6.20
C ALA A 145 8.82 -9.34 7.24
N TYR A 146 8.02 -10.28 6.74
CA TYR A 146 7.33 -11.34 7.48
C TYR A 146 6.85 -12.41 6.49
N ASP A 147 6.34 -13.55 6.97
CA ASP A 147 5.86 -14.62 6.10
C ASP A 147 4.54 -14.24 5.38
N VAL A 148 4.62 -14.16 4.05
CA VAL A 148 3.49 -13.80 3.19
C VAL A 148 2.50 -14.97 3.01
N TYR A 149 2.94 -16.21 3.22
CA TYR A 149 2.07 -17.37 3.05
C TYR A 149 0.99 -17.48 4.12
N ASP A 150 1.24 -16.95 5.32
CA ASP A 150 0.27 -16.93 6.43
C ASP A 150 -0.96 -16.07 6.11
N ILE A 151 -0.79 -15.01 5.32
CA ILE A 151 -1.88 -14.14 4.86
C ILE A 151 -2.97 -14.93 4.12
N ARG A 152 -2.61 -16.02 3.45
CA ARG A 152 -3.57 -16.88 2.75
C ARG A 152 -4.63 -17.45 3.71
N GLN A 153 -4.21 -17.84 4.91
CA GLN A 153 -5.09 -18.47 5.90
C GLN A 153 -6.17 -17.48 6.37
N HIS A 154 -5.83 -16.19 6.38
CA HIS A 154 -6.69 -15.12 6.86
C HIS A 154 -7.49 -14.40 5.76
N ARG A 155 -7.46 -14.87 4.50
CA ARG A 155 -8.21 -14.26 3.38
C ARG A 155 -9.69 -14.02 3.70
N GLN A 156 -10.34 -14.95 4.40
CA GLN A 156 -11.76 -14.81 4.75
C GLN A 156 -11.99 -13.65 5.75
N LEU A 157 -11.07 -13.45 6.69
CA LEU A 157 -11.09 -12.40 7.69
C LEU A 157 -10.79 -11.03 7.05
N ILE A 158 -9.78 -10.99 6.17
CA ILE A 158 -9.42 -9.80 5.39
C ILE A 158 -10.61 -9.35 4.54
N ASN A 159 -11.27 -10.31 3.88
CA ASN A 159 -12.42 -10.08 2.99
C ASN A 159 -13.74 -9.83 3.74
N HIS A 160 -13.71 -9.71 5.07
CA HIS A 160 -14.89 -9.38 5.86
C HIS A 160 -15.34 -7.94 5.56
N LYS A 161 -16.65 -7.74 5.34
CA LYS A 161 -17.20 -6.49 4.81
C LYS A 161 -17.07 -5.30 5.76
N THR A 162 -17.28 -5.52 7.05
CA THR A 162 -17.34 -4.44 8.07
C THR A 162 -16.11 -4.41 8.95
N ASN A 163 -15.75 -5.56 9.53
CA ASN A 163 -14.66 -5.67 10.49
C ASN A 163 -13.31 -5.49 9.82
N ASN A 164 -12.46 -4.64 10.39
CA ASN A 164 -11.09 -4.46 9.94
C ASN A 164 -10.20 -5.62 10.41
N PHE A 165 -9.08 -5.78 9.71
CA PHE A 165 -8.05 -6.77 9.96
C PHE A 165 -6.73 -6.05 10.18
N PHE A 166 -5.97 -6.48 11.18
CA PHE A 166 -4.65 -5.95 11.50
C PHE A 166 -3.66 -7.09 11.71
N LEU A 167 -2.48 -6.96 11.11
CA LEU A 167 -1.32 -7.70 11.58
C LEU A 167 -0.71 -6.97 12.77
N SER A 168 -0.29 -7.74 13.77
CA SER A 168 0.51 -7.25 14.88
C SER A 168 1.81 -8.03 15.01
N HIS A 169 2.75 -7.44 15.72
CA HIS A 169 3.90 -8.15 16.24
C HIS A 169 4.20 -7.64 17.64
N ALA A 170 4.28 -8.53 18.62
CA ALA A 170 4.42 -8.17 20.03
C ALA A 170 3.33 -7.20 20.51
N GLY A 171 2.11 -7.36 20.00
CA GLY A 171 0.95 -6.51 20.32
C GLY A 171 0.95 -5.13 19.67
N LEU A 172 1.99 -4.76 18.92
CA LEU A 172 2.07 -3.48 18.20
C LEU A 172 1.52 -3.62 16.77
N THR A 173 0.85 -2.58 16.28
CA THR A 173 0.19 -2.53 14.97
C THR A 173 0.66 -1.32 14.15
N VAL A 174 0.02 -1.08 13.01
CA VAL A 174 0.22 0.14 12.21
C VAL A 174 -0.05 1.43 12.99
N LYS A 175 -0.94 1.40 13.97
CA LYS A 175 -1.23 2.56 14.81
C LYS A 175 -0.10 2.87 15.79
N ASP A 176 0.81 1.93 16.00
CA ASP A 176 2.00 2.08 16.84
C ASP A 176 3.25 2.38 16.00
N ASN A 177 3.06 2.89 14.77
CA ASN A 177 4.12 3.24 13.82
C ASN A 177 4.93 2.04 13.27
N LYS A 178 4.40 0.82 13.34
CA LYS A 178 5.00 -0.33 12.65
C LYS A 178 4.41 -0.48 11.25
N PRO A 179 5.19 -0.51 10.16
CA PRO A 179 4.66 -0.80 8.83
C PRO A 179 4.21 -2.26 8.74
N LEU A 180 3.02 -2.54 9.26
CA LEU A 180 2.35 -3.84 9.26
C LEU A 180 1.07 -3.75 8.45
N ALA A 181 0.76 -4.82 7.71
CA ALA A 181 -0.41 -4.82 6.85
C ALA A 181 -1.70 -4.77 7.66
N PHE A 182 -2.68 -4.05 7.13
CA PHE A 182 -3.98 -3.89 7.74
C PHE A 182 -5.02 -3.58 6.69
N THR A 183 -6.29 -3.57 7.10
CA THR A 183 -7.39 -3.13 6.25
C THR A 183 -8.15 -1.97 6.86
N PHE A 184 -8.73 -1.14 6.01
CA PHE A 184 -9.69 -0.11 6.44
C PHE A 184 -10.82 0.05 5.42
N THR A 185 -11.94 0.59 5.86
CA THR A 185 -13.12 0.82 5.04
C THR A 185 -13.14 2.22 4.41
N GLY A 186 -14.05 2.45 3.46
CA GLY A 186 -14.27 3.79 2.92
C GLY A 186 -14.70 4.84 3.95
N GLU A 187 -15.28 4.44 5.09
CA GLU A 187 -15.63 5.38 6.16
C GLU A 187 -14.41 5.72 7.02
N ASP A 188 -13.60 4.71 7.38
CA ASP A 188 -12.31 4.91 8.06
C ASP A 188 -11.42 5.90 7.27
N PHE A 189 -11.37 5.75 5.94
CA PHE A 189 -10.68 6.67 5.04
C PHE A 189 -11.12 8.12 5.24
N LYS A 190 -12.44 8.37 5.26
CA LYS A 190 -12.98 9.74 5.41
C LYS A 190 -12.61 10.30 6.78
N GLN A 191 -12.69 9.48 7.83
CA GLN A 191 -12.36 9.90 9.19
C GLN A 191 -10.87 10.24 9.33
N CYS A 192 -9.98 9.36 8.84
CA CYS A 192 -8.53 9.59 8.83
C CYS A 192 -8.18 10.86 8.03
N ARG A 193 -8.70 11.00 6.81
CA ARG A 193 -8.47 12.17 5.97
C ARG A 193 -8.97 13.47 6.61
N ARG A 194 -10.13 13.45 7.28
CA ARG A 194 -10.65 14.60 8.02
C ARG A 194 -9.77 14.94 9.22
N SER A 195 -9.27 13.94 9.94
CA SER A 195 -8.35 14.12 11.07
C SER A 195 -7.06 14.80 10.62
N VAL A 196 -6.38 14.25 9.62
CA VAL A 196 -5.15 14.82 9.06
C VAL A 196 -5.35 16.26 8.58
N ASN A 197 -6.45 16.54 7.87
CA ASN A 197 -6.76 17.88 7.38
C ASN A 197 -7.09 18.90 8.49
N LYS A 198 -7.51 18.45 9.67
CA LYS A 198 -7.74 19.31 10.85
C LYS A 198 -6.43 19.59 11.59
N GLN A 199 -5.55 18.60 11.69
CA GLN A 199 -4.28 18.71 12.41
C GLN A 199 -3.18 19.39 11.59
N THR A 200 -3.25 19.35 10.26
CA THR A 200 -2.24 19.99 9.39
C THR A 200 -2.24 21.50 9.56
N THR A 201 -1.05 22.06 9.74
CA THR A 201 -0.83 23.50 9.57
C THR A 201 -1.02 23.88 8.10
N ARG A 202 -1.41 25.13 7.86
CA ARG A 202 -1.64 25.71 6.52
C ARG A 202 -0.66 26.84 6.27
N GLU A 203 -0.85 27.57 5.18
CA GLU A 203 -0.03 28.75 4.88
C GLU A 203 -0.32 29.93 5.83
N TYR A 204 -1.56 30.05 6.29
CA TYR A 204 -2.02 31.16 7.12
C TYR A 204 -2.55 30.66 8.47
N LEU A 205 -2.37 31.50 9.49
CA LEU A 205 -3.04 31.33 10.78
C LEU A 205 -4.56 31.45 10.59
N PRO A 206 -5.37 30.79 11.43
CA PRO A 206 -6.81 31.04 11.41
C PRO A 206 -7.08 32.53 11.65
N PRO A 207 -8.11 33.10 11.00
CA PRO A 207 -8.48 34.50 11.23
C PRO A 207 -8.74 34.73 12.71
N SER A 208 -8.20 35.83 13.24
CA SER A 208 -8.40 36.26 14.62
C SER A 208 -9.69 37.07 14.70
N GLY A 209 -10.61 36.72 15.62
CA GLY A 209 -11.82 37.48 15.96
C GLY A 209 -12.50 38.20 14.79
N ASP A 210 -12.22 39.49 14.66
CA ASP A 210 -12.85 40.44 13.74
C ASP A 210 -12.35 40.37 12.27
N GLN A 211 -11.37 39.52 11.96
CA GLN A 211 -10.84 39.41 10.59
C GLN A 211 -11.64 38.44 9.72
N GLN A 212 -12.19 38.92 8.61
CA GLN A 212 -12.87 38.06 7.63
C GLN A 212 -11.90 37.12 6.89
N TYR A 213 -10.64 37.55 6.70
CA TYR A 213 -9.61 36.80 5.99
C TYR A 213 -8.33 36.70 6.82
N PRO A 214 -7.62 35.56 6.77
CA PRO A 214 -6.39 35.38 7.51
C PRO A 214 -5.26 36.18 6.87
N THR A 215 -4.67 37.11 7.64
CA THR A 215 -3.61 38.01 7.17
C THR A 215 -2.21 37.54 7.55
N GLN A 216 -2.07 36.83 8.67
CA GLN A 216 -0.77 36.39 9.17
C GLN A 216 -0.37 35.04 8.58
N LYS A 217 0.79 35.00 7.94
CA LYS A 217 1.39 33.77 7.42
C LYS A 217 2.16 33.05 8.52
N ILE A 218 2.05 31.72 8.55
CA ILE A 218 2.85 30.86 9.42
C ILE A 218 4.31 30.87 8.92
N PRO A 219 5.35 30.74 9.78
CA PRO A 219 6.73 30.56 9.34
C PRO A 219 6.89 29.38 8.38
N LEU A 220 7.75 29.50 7.36
CA LEU A 220 7.91 28.46 6.33
C LEU A 220 8.22 27.07 6.90
N SER A 221 8.99 27.01 7.99
CA SER A 221 9.36 25.78 8.70
C SER A 221 8.16 25.04 9.30
N GLU A 222 7.16 25.79 9.76
CA GLU A 222 5.98 25.27 10.46
C GLU A 222 4.78 25.02 9.55
N ARG A 223 4.84 25.46 8.29
CA ARG A 223 3.79 25.21 7.30
C ARG A 223 3.76 23.73 6.91
N TRP A 224 2.55 23.26 6.61
CA TRP A 224 2.32 21.94 6.03
C TRP A 224 2.90 20.79 6.87
N SER A 225 2.58 20.79 8.17
CA SER A 225 3.08 19.80 9.12
C SER A 225 2.74 18.35 8.75
N ALA A 226 1.67 18.13 7.96
CA ALA A 226 1.22 16.80 7.53
C ALA A 226 2.25 15.98 6.75
N ARG A 227 3.25 16.62 6.14
CA ARG A 227 4.38 15.94 5.47
C ARG A 227 5.22 15.08 6.43
N HIS A 228 5.21 15.42 7.73
CA HIS A 228 5.99 14.76 8.77
C HIS A 228 5.14 13.88 9.69
N PHE A 229 3.86 13.67 9.36
CA PHE A 229 2.99 12.84 10.18
C PHE A 229 3.38 11.36 10.05
N ASN A 230 3.44 10.70 11.20
CA ASN A 230 3.67 9.27 11.31
C ASN A 230 2.35 8.48 11.13
N PHE A 231 2.44 7.16 11.13
CA PHE A 231 1.27 6.29 10.95
C PHE A 231 0.26 6.40 12.10
N GLN A 232 0.74 6.58 13.33
CA GLN A 232 -0.12 6.75 14.50
C GLN A 232 -1.07 7.93 14.34
N ILE A 233 -0.56 9.09 13.88
CA ILE A 233 -1.38 10.27 13.64
C ILE A 233 -2.35 10.06 12.48
N ILE A 234 -1.89 9.41 11.40
CA ILE A 234 -2.66 9.27 10.16
C ILE A 234 -3.78 8.25 10.31
N PHE A 235 -3.50 7.12 10.96
CA PHE A 235 -4.41 5.99 11.12
C PHE A 235 -5.08 5.93 12.50
N GLU A 236 -4.94 6.99 13.31
CA GLU A 236 -5.57 7.12 14.63
C GLU A 236 -7.07 6.78 14.61
N LYS A 237 -7.76 7.18 13.52
CA LYS A 237 -9.21 7.05 13.35
C LYS A 237 -9.63 5.80 12.58
N VAL A 238 -8.74 4.84 12.34
CA VAL A 238 -9.15 3.55 11.79
C VAL A 238 -9.89 2.77 12.89
N SER A 239 -11.09 2.30 12.58
CA SER A 239 -11.91 1.55 13.54
C SER A 239 -11.29 0.20 13.90
N GLU A 240 -11.14 -0.04 15.20
CA GLU A 240 -10.77 -1.34 15.79
C GLU A 240 -11.99 -2.10 16.34
N GLN A 241 -13.20 -1.56 16.16
CA GLN A 241 -14.42 -2.18 16.67
C GLN A 241 -14.63 -3.55 16.00
N ASN A 242 -14.57 -4.62 16.79
CA ASN A 242 -14.62 -6.01 16.32
C ASN A 242 -13.53 -6.35 15.28
N ALA A 243 -12.42 -5.60 15.27
CA ALA A 243 -11.33 -5.87 14.37
C ALA A 243 -10.64 -7.18 14.73
N THR A 244 -10.23 -7.93 13.72
CA THR A 244 -9.44 -9.14 13.91
C THR A 244 -7.96 -8.78 13.89
N GLN A 245 -7.25 -9.10 14.97
CA GLN A 245 -5.82 -8.92 15.09
C GLN A 245 -5.15 -10.28 15.04
N ILE A 246 -4.14 -10.43 14.17
CA ILE A 246 -3.32 -11.64 14.07
C ILE A 246 -1.88 -11.26 14.38
N ASP A 247 -1.31 -11.91 15.38
CA ASP A 247 0.09 -11.71 15.76
C ASP A 247 0.99 -12.57 14.88
N LEU A 248 2.03 -11.96 14.32
CA LEU A 248 3.01 -12.61 13.46
C LEU A 248 4.11 -13.26 14.31
N ASP A 249 4.50 -14.48 13.93
CA ASP A 249 5.62 -15.22 14.53
C ASP A 249 6.92 -14.41 14.52
N TRP A 250 7.16 -13.70 13.41
CA TRP A 250 8.31 -12.81 13.27
C TRP A 250 8.01 -11.66 12.33
N TYR A 251 8.69 -10.54 12.57
CA TYR A 251 8.58 -9.34 11.77
C TYR A 251 9.86 -8.52 11.84
N TYR A 252 10.30 -7.99 10.71
CA TYR A 252 11.36 -7.00 10.64
C TYR A 252 10.89 -5.79 9.83
N ASP A 253 11.12 -4.61 10.40
CA ASP A 253 11.04 -3.35 9.67
C ASP A 253 12.36 -3.14 8.94
N ILE A 254 12.35 -3.30 7.61
CA ILE A 254 13.53 -3.16 6.76
C ILE A 254 13.61 -1.77 6.13
N SER A 255 12.95 -0.75 6.71
CA SER A 255 13.11 0.64 6.26
C SER A 255 14.42 1.28 6.72
N SER A 256 15.09 0.66 7.69
CA SER A 256 16.41 1.07 8.17
C SER A 256 17.48 0.05 7.81
N TRP A 257 18.72 0.51 7.65
CA TRP A 257 19.89 -0.32 7.38
C TRP A 257 20.11 -1.34 8.48
N ASP A 258 19.96 -0.93 9.73
CA ASP A 258 20.06 -1.83 10.88
C ASP A 258 18.95 -2.88 10.88
N GLY A 259 17.71 -2.48 10.59
CA GLY A 259 16.58 -3.39 10.45
C GLY A 259 16.77 -4.41 9.34
N TYR A 260 17.28 -3.97 8.19
CA TYR A 260 17.60 -4.85 7.07
C TYR A 260 18.75 -5.81 7.37
N ARG A 261 19.83 -5.34 8.02
CA ARG A 261 20.92 -6.21 8.49
C ARG A 261 20.43 -7.25 9.48
N ASN A 262 19.57 -6.87 10.43
CA ASN A 262 19.00 -7.79 11.39
C ASN A 262 18.15 -8.87 10.72
N TYR A 263 17.35 -8.49 9.70
CA TYR A 263 16.61 -9.46 8.89
C TYR A 263 17.56 -10.43 8.17
N LEU A 264 18.59 -9.94 7.48
CA LEU A 264 19.55 -10.78 6.75
C LEU A 264 20.38 -11.69 7.66
N ALA A 265 20.67 -11.25 8.89
CA ALA A 265 21.38 -12.05 9.89
C ALA A 265 20.47 -13.07 10.60
N SER A 266 19.15 -12.96 10.43
CA SER A 266 18.19 -13.86 11.05
C SER A 266 18.08 -15.19 10.28
N ASN A 267 17.52 -16.20 10.94
CA ASN A 267 17.17 -17.47 10.29
C ASN A 267 15.82 -17.39 9.55
N ASN A 268 15.15 -16.24 9.58
CA ASN A 268 13.84 -16.05 8.97
C ASN A 268 14.00 -15.70 7.50
N LEU A 269 13.26 -16.40 6.64
CA LEU A 269 13.39 -16.27 5.21
C LEU A 269 12.02 -16.06 4.56
N ILE A 270 11.93 -15.03 3.71
CA ILE A 270 10.78 -14.89 2.82
C ILE A 270 11.02 -15.78 1.60
N ILE A 271 10.25 -16.85 1.50
CA ILE A 271 10.34 -17.80 0.40
C ILE A 271 9.87 -17.12 -0.89
N LYS A 272 10.74 -17.11 -1.90
CA LYS A 272 10.40 -16.59 -3.23
C LYS A 272 9.29 -17.45 -3.86
N PRO A 273 8.18 -16.84 -4.32
CA PRO A 273 7.14 -17.56 -5.04
C PRO A 273 7.62 -18.09 -6.41
N GLU A 274 6.81 -18.96 -7.01
CA GLU A 274 7.03 -19.43 -8.38
C GLU A 274 7.15 -18.25 -9.35
N GLU A 275 8.05 -18.37 -10.34
CA GLU A 275 8.40 -17.28 -11.25
C GLU A 275 7.18 -16.66 -11.95
N GLY A 276 6.18 -17.47 -12.32
CA GLY A 276 4.94 -16.99 -12.94
C GLY A 276 4.13 -16.02 -12.07
N LEU A 277 4.33 -16.03 -10.76
CA LEU A 277 3.65 -15.17 -9.78
C LEU A 277 4.42 -13.86 -9.49
N THR A 278 5.69 -13.76 -9.89
CA THR A 278 6.55 -12.60 -9.55
C THR A 278 7.15 -11.93 -10.78
N LYS A 279 7.16 -12.59 -11.93
CA LYS A 279 7.66 -12.00 -13.18
C LYS A 279 6.80 -10.82 -13.60
N PRO A 280 7.38 -9.77 -14.20
CA PRO A 280 6.61 -8.65 -14.70
C PRO A 280 5.76 -9.11 -15.89
N HIS A 281 4.44 -8.96 -15.76
CA HIS A 281 3.52 -9.17 -16.87
C HIS A 281 3.06 -7.82 -17.43
N ILE A 282 3.02 -7.68 -18.74
CA ILE A 282 2.64 -6.43 -19.42
C ILE A 282 1.46 -6.78 -20.32
N TYR A 283 0.38 -6.00 -20.29
CA TYR A 283 -0.68 -6.13 -21.28
C TYR A 283 -0.07 -5.78 -22.64
N GLY A 284 -0.22 -6.68 -23.62
CA GLY A 284 0.53 -6.63 -24.89
C GLY A 284 0.61 -5.23 -25.50
N LYS A 285 1.73 -4.94 -26.19
CA LYS A 285 1.88 -3.68 -26.93
C LYS A 285 0.65 -3.49 -27.82
N LEU A 286 -0.20 -2.50 -27.52
CA LEU A 286 -1.22 -2.04 -28.45
C LEU A 286 -0.50 -1.58 -29.73
N GLY A 287 -0.50 -2.43 -30.75
CA GLY A 287 -0.07 -2.15 -32.12
C GLY A 287 1.40 -1.79 -32.32
N TYR A 288 2.27 -2.79 -32.45
CA TYR A 288 3.27 -2.79 -33.51
C TYR A 288 3.20 -4.15 -34.18
N THR A 289 2.46 -4.22 -35.30
CA THR A 289 2.84 -5.14 -36.36
C THR A 289 4.18 -4.63 -36.90
N GLU A 290 5.28 -5.05 -36.28
CA GLU A 290 6.53 -5.19 -37.02
C GLU A 290 6.24 -6.29 -38.02
N GLY A 291 6.25 -5.93 -39.31
CA GLY A 291 5.77 -6.82 -40.36
C GLY A 291 6.48 -8.17 -40.35
N GLU A 292 5.68 -9.23 -40.36
CA GLU A 292 5.87 -10.53 -41.02
C GLU A 292 4.61 -11.37 -40.86
#